data_AF-A0A7S1FY41-F1
#
_entry.id   AF-A0A7S1FY41-F1
#
_cell.length_a   1.000
_cell.length_b   1.000
_cell.length_c   1.000
_cell.angle_alpha   90.00
_cell.angle_beta   90.00
_cell.angle_gamma   90.00
#
_symmetry.space_group_name_H-M   'P 1'
#
loop_
_entity.id
_entity.type
_entity.pdbx_description
1 polymer ?
#
loop_
_entity_poly.entity_id
_entity_poly.type
_entity_poly.pdbx_seq_one_letter_code
_entity_poly.pdbx_strand_id
1 'polypeptide(L)'
;YIQIRHLTCDLHDYPVVIPTTTHRRFEDLKVETMPKRTRLFPSILTLVIATAYLQRLVVSSSSSDLVTFTLFDNGSSRNGRDLVLSPSDFAGFAAAESNSDVPPSESFAVAMSQYVEVSKFLAPKPVIATRAYREDGELIGSFEQLRPGQPGGTEGGETKRRRVYLVAEGLEFVWPFIELGHKQTVSTNVVPRVNGDPVVVESLSETPRVFRVHNMASEEEATAVIETAVNAEGVNALKRSTVGSGKDENGNEVAREDAGRTSENAWDSSSPAAVALITRSFQLTNIEEDAGKRDGMQVVKYEPTQGYNTHPDYFSPRDDEDFDFNPYSGGSNRFATVFMYLNDPEEGGNTVFPGSPGINPVEPPQDVLNMFESNSWERNVVEKCYTSLGVTPKLGTAALFYSITPDGKVDPTSHHAACPLIKGQKWGANIWIWNRQRYGDIRTGIPRTVSMKNECEETVYISWEGKPSGSIAPGDSMPMNSFEHHRFRAAFGHHKGDRFADFTVQGQPDHQTWTIKPPRRRNVALEQAELEEKIRNATSMEGKDPNTRFVHVSNHEDTVVCVSWDGHKIMEVLPGHQAILNSFKGHAFAASYNDCDNQSFASFQISNEPIQQSWVLGYGSEL
;
A
#
# COMPACT_ATOMS: atom_id res chain seq x y z
N TYR A 1 -17.74 34.97 53.19
CA TYR A 1 -18.22 36.37 53.28
C TYR A 1 -17.56 37.13 52.14
N ILE A 2 -18.20 37.65 51.09
CA ILE A 2 -19.56 38.15 50.84
C ILE A 2 -19.94 37.87 49.36
N GLN A 3 -21.25 37.89 49.12
CA GLN A 3 -22.08 37.51 47.97
C GLN A 3 -22.40 38.71 47.03
N ILE A 4 -23.17 38.48 45.93
CA ILE A 4 -24.09 39.40 45.16
C ILE A 4 -23.50 39.97 43.83
N ARG A 5 -24.18 40.08 42.66
CA ARG A 5 -25.47 39.62 42.04
C ARG A 5 -25.44 39.90 40.51
N HIS A 6 -26.37 39.25 39.79
CA HIS A 6 -26.77 39.39 38.38
C HIS A 6 -27.04 40.81 37.84
N LEU A 7 -26.86 40.97 36.51
CA LEU A 7 -27.76 41.72 35.61
C LEU A 7 -27.69 41.16 34.17
N THR A 8 -28.87 40.82 33.64
CA THR A 8 -29.19 40.35 32.27
C THR A 8 -29.50 41.52 31.35
N CYS A 9 -29.26 41.38 30.03
CA CYS A 9 -30.02 42.08 28.97
C CYS A 9 -30.07 41.22 27.70
N ASP A 10 -31.29 40.89 27.28
CA ASP A 10 -31.70 40.41 25.96
C ASP A 10 -31.52 41.49 24.89
N LEU A 11 -31.29 41.08 23.63
CA LEU A 11 -31.72 41.84 22.43
C LEU A 11 -31.96 40.86 21.27
N HIS A 12 -33.24 40.73 20.89
CA HIS A 12 -33.75 40.07 19.68
C HIS A 12 -33.87 41.09 18.52
N ASP A 13 -33.65 40.59 17.30
CA ASP A 13 -34.18 40.97 15.96
C ASP A 13 -34.07 42.41 15.43
N TYR A 14 -33.42 42.58 14.25
CA TYR A 14 -33.93 43.26 13.03
C TYR A 14 -32.96 42.99 11.83
N PRO A 15 -33.45 43.01 10.56
CA PRO A 15 -32.87 42.29 9.42
C PRO A 15 -31.87 43.12 8.59
N VAL A 16 -30.88 42.45 7.99
CA VAL A 16 -29.98 43.05 7.01
C VAL A 16 -30.55 42.86 5.60
N VAL A 17 -30.96 43.98 5.00
CA VAL A 17 -31.34 44.11 3.59
C VAL A 17 -30.07 44.19 2.73
N ILE A 18 -30.02 43.37 1.68
CA ILE A 18 -28.99 43.38 0.63
C ILE A 18 -29.27 44.52 -0.35
N PRO A 19 -28.29 45.34 -0.73
CA PRO A 19 -28.32 46.08 -1.98
C PRO A 19 -27.24 45.59 -2.95
N THR A 20 -27.71 45.26 -4.15
CA THR A 20 -26.93 44.97 -5.35
C THR A 20 -26.26 46.21 -5.96
N THR A 21 -25.13 45.95 -6.64
CA THR A 21 -24.56 46.63 -7.82
C THR A 21 -23.66 47.89 -7.71
N THR A 22 -22.55 47.79 -8.49
CA THR A 22 -21.76 48.77 -9.26
C THR A 22 -20.44 49.40 -8.73
N HIS A 23 -19.35 48.98 -9.40
CA HIS A 23 -18.12 49.68 -9.83
C HIS A 23 -17.72 51.05 -9.20
N ARG A 24 -16.50 51.12 -8.62
CA ARG A 24 -15.31 51.87 -9.13
C ARG A 24 -14.17 51.93 -8.09
N ARG A 25 -12.93 51.85 -8.59
CA ARG A 25 -11.65 52.15 -7.90
C ARG A 25 -11.61 53.61 -7.43
N PHE A 26 -10.94 53.89 -6.31
CA PHE A 26 -10.16 55.12 -6.11
C PHE A 26 -8.99 54.90 -5.14
N GLU A 27 -7.80 55.25 -5.64
CA GLU A 27 -6.56 55.47 -4.90
C GLU A 27 -6.63 56.80 -4.11
N ASP A 28 -5.62 57.01 -3.26
CA ASP A 28 -5.21 58.25 -2.58
C ASP A 28 -5.89 58.64 -1.26
N LEU A 29 -5.11 58.53 -0.17
CA LEU A 29 -5.26 59.42 0.99
C LEU A 29 -3.88 59.83 1.52
N LYS A 30 -3.58 61.13 1.32
CA LYS A 30 -2.39 61.86 1.76
C LYS A 30 -2.44 62.17 3.26
N VAL A 31 -1.23 62.20 3.84
CA VAL A 31 -0.90 62.66 5.19
C VAL A 31 -0.90 64.19 5.24
N GLU A 32 -1.60 64.77 6.23
CA GLU A 32 -1.40 66.16 6.66
C GLU A 32 -1.01 66.23 8.15
N THR A 33 -0.05 67.11 8.43
CA THR A 33 0.62 67.31 9.72
C THR A 33 0.27 68.66 10.35
N MET A 34 0.35 68.73 11.70
CA MET A 34 0.74 69.85 12.61
C MET A 34 -0.32 70.23 13.67
N PRO A 35 0.01 70.89 14.82
CA PRO A 35 1.29 71.06 15.54
C PRO A 35 1.23 70.85 17.09
N LYS A 36 2.40 71.04 17.72
CA LYS A 36 2.84 70.76 19.11
C LYS A 36 2.40 71.75 20.22
N ARG A 37 2.26 71.24 21.46
CA ARG A 37 2.82 71.67 22.80
C ARG A 37 1.86 71.15 23.90
N THR A 38 2.24 70.51 25.02
CA THR A 38 3.29 70.78 26.03
C THR A 38 3.51 69.54 26.93
N ARG A 39 4.70 69.38 27.53
CA ARG A 39 5.21 68.22 28.30
C ARG A 39 4.86 68.25 29.81
N LEU A 40 4.81 67.05 30.45
CA LEU A 40 5.15 66.61 31.84
C LEU A 40 4.13 65.52 32.27
N PHE A 41 4.41 64.26 32.64
CA PHE A 41 5.49 63.60 33.40
C PHE A 41 5.72 62.14 32.92
N PRO A 42 6.96 61.63 32.78
CA PRO A 42 7.25 60.24 32.40
C PRO A 42 7.72 59.43 33.61
N SER A 43 6.80 58.84 34.38
CA SER A 43 7.21 57.90 35.46
C SER A 43 6.14 56.87 35.83
N ILE A 44 4.87 57.16 35.59
CA ILE A 44 3.77 56.24 35.95
C ILE A 44 3.31 55.42 34.72
N LEU A 45 3.42 55.97 33.51
CA LEU A 45 3.01 55.27 32.28
C LEU A 45 3.96 54.11 31.91
N THR A 46 5.26 54.24 32.20
CA THR A 46 6.25 53.19 31.91
C THR A 46 6.08 51.97 32.81
N LEU A 47 5.64 52.16 34.06
CA LEU A 47 5.40 51.04 34.98
C LEU A 47 4.11 50.30 34.64
N VAL A 48 3.04 51.01 34.26
CA VAL A 48 1.77 50.40 33.82
C VAL A 48 1.93 49.66 32.49
N ILE A 49 2.71 50.20 31.54
CA ILE A 49 3.02 49.51 30.27
C ILE A 49 3.92 48.30 30.54
N ALA A 50 4.89 48.37 31.46
CA ALA A 50 5.74 47.23 31.79
C ALA A 50 4.97 46.10 32.49
N THR A 51 4.04 46.40 33.41
CA THR A 51 3.15 45.37 33.99
C THR A 51 2.11 44.86 33.01
N ALA A 52 1.62 45.68 32.07
CA ALA A 52 0.74 45.22 31.00
C ALA A 52 1.49 44.39 29.93
N TYR A 53 2.79 44.63 29.72
CA TYR A 53 3.66 43.80 28.87
C TYR A 53 4.09 42.51 29.57
N LEU A 54 4.38 42.55 30.88
CA LEU A 54 4.74 41.36 31.66
C LEU A 54 3.54 40.49 32.02
N GLN A 55 2.33 41.05 32.17
CA GLN A 55 1.06 40.31 32.25
C GLN A 55 0.52 39.89 30.87
N ARG A 56 1.09 40.38 29.76
CA ARG A 56 0.92 39.78 28.43
C ARG A 56 1.92 38.67 28.15
N LEU A 57 2.99 38.56 28.93
CA LEU A 57 3.99 37.48 28.84
C LEU A 57 3.78 36.37 29.86
N VAL A 58 2.84 36.52 30.79
CA VAL A 58 2.43 35.46 31.71
C VAL A 58 0.90 35.45 31.78
N VAL A 59 0.34 34.30 31.37
CA VAL A 59 -1.09 33.95 31.23
C VAL A 59 -1.68 34.18 29.82
N SER A 60 -1.34 33.25 28.92
CA SER A 60 -2.29 32.53 28.05
C SER A 60 -1.51 31.51 27.21
N SER A 61 -0.97 30.45 27.82
CA SER A 61 -0.86 29.18 27.09
C SER A 61 -2.28 28.66 26.97
N SER A 62 -3.04 29.26 26.05
CA SER A 62 -4.42 28.88 25.81
C SER A 62 -4.41 27.44 25.33
N SER A 63 -5.29 26.63 25.91
CA SER A 63 -5.62 25.31 25.36
C SER A 63 -6.33 25.40 24.00
N SER A 64 -6.23 26.54 23.28
CA SER A 64 -6.91 26.84 22.02
C SER A 64 -6.15 26.35 20.78
N ASP A 65 -4.88 25.99 20.93
CA ASP A 65 -4.02 25.66 19.79
C ASP A 65 -3.68 24.17 19.71
N LEU A 66 -4.05 23.39 20.72
CA LEU A 66 -3.91 21.93 20.70
C LEU A 66 -4.95 21.31 19.79
N VAL A 67 -4.51 20.43 18.91
CA VAL A 67 -5.37 19.67 18.01
C VAL A 67 -5.35 18.21 18.41
N THR A 68 -6.54 17.64 18.60
CA THR A 68 -6.71 16.20 18.81
C THR A 68 -7.14 15.54 17.51
N PHE A 69 -6.48 14.45 17.13
CA PHE A 69 -6.82 13.61 15.99
C PHE A 69 -6.56 12.14 16.33
N THR A 70 -7.14 11.22 15.56
CA THR A 70 -6.92 9.78 15.72
C THR A 70 -6.04 9.27 14.59
N LEU A 71 -4.91 8.67 14.95
CA LEU A 71 -3.94 8.09 14.02
C LEU A 71 -4.24 6.62 13.77
N PHE A 72 -4.17 6.20 12.51
CA PHE A 72 -4.42 4.83 12.04
C PHE A 72 -3.31 4.37 11.11
N ASP A 73 -3.16 3.06 11.00
CA ASP A 73 -2.42 2.40 9.92
C ASP A 73 -3.17 2.54 8.58
N ASN A 74 -2.47 2.32 7.46
CA ASN A 74 -3.00 2.52 6.11
C ASN A 74 -4.32 1.78 5.93
N GLY A 75 -5.37 2.52 5.57
CA GLY A 75 -6.68 1.94 5.29
C GLY A 75 -7.36 1.21 6.46
N SER A 76 -6.86 1.30 7.69
CA SER A 76 -7.47 0.66 8.87
C SER A 76 -8.51 1.57 9.53
N SER A 77 -9.62 0.99 9.99
CA SER A 77 -10.59 1.70 10.83
C SER A 77 -10.61 1.27 12.29
N ARG A 78 -9.69 0.37 12.67
CA ARG A 78 -9.63 -0.23 14.00
C ARG A 78 -8.27 0.07 14.62
N ASN A 79 -8.21 0.01 15.95
CA ASN A 79 -6.98 0.20 16.72
C ASN A 79 -6.30 1.57 16.50
N GLY A 80 -7.09 2.60 16.18
CA GLY A 80 -6.57 3.96 16.07
C GLY A 80 -6.13 4.50 17.42
N ARG A 81 -5.13 5.39 17.42
CA ARG A 81 -4.59 6.02 18.61
C ARG A 81 -4.85 7.52 18.61
N ASP A 82 -5.48 8.01 19.66
CA ASP A 82 -5.68 9.44 19.85
C ASP A 82 -4.37 10.13 20.22
N LEU A 83 -4.06 11.21 19.50
CA LEU A 83 -2.90 12.05 19.71
C LEU A 83 -3.33 13.51 19.86
N VAL A 84 -2.53 14.27 20.61
CA VAL A 84 -2.70 15.70 20.79
C VAL A 84 -1.39 16.36 20.37
N LEU A 85 -1.48 17.32 19.44
CA LEU A 85 -0.31 18.07 18.96
C LEU A 85 -0.57 19.58 19.06
N SER A 86 0.50 20.32 19.39
CA SER A 86 0.57 21.77 19.25
C SER A 86 1.20 22.17 17.91
N PRO A 87 1.03 23.43 17.46
CA PRO A 87 1.74 23.94 16.28
C PRO A 87 3.26 23.83 16.42
N SER A 88 3.80 24.02 17.64
CA SER A 88 5.23 23.87 17.93
C SER A 88 5.72 22.43 17.81
N ASP A 89 4.91 21.43 18.16
CA ASP A 89 5.29 20.02 17.99
C ASP A 89 5.44 19.70 16.49
N PHE A 90 4.46 20.14 15.69
CA PHE A 90 4.48 19.92 14.24
C PHE A 90 5.67 20.62 13.56
N ALA A 91 5.93 21.88 13.90
CA ALA A 91 7.08 22.62 13.41
C ALA A 91 8.41 21.99 13.87
N GLY A 92 8.43 21.39 15.07
CA GLY A 92 9.57 20.65 15.61
C GLY A 92 9.96 19.45 14.76
N PHE A 93 9.00 18.71 14.21
CA PHE A 93 9.30 17.59 13.30
C PHE A 93 9.99 18.05 12.01
N ALA A 94 9.54 19.16 11.43
CA ALA A 94 10.15 19.74 10.24
C ALA A 94 11.53 20.36 10.51
N ALA A 95 11.77 20.87 11.72
CA ALA A 95 13.03 21.52 12.11
C ALA A 95 14.11 20.54 12.59
N ALA A 96 13.73 19.39 13.16
CA ALA A 96 14.67 18.35 13.61
C ALA A 96 15.51 17.78 12.45
N GLU A 97 15.03 17.95 11.22
CA GLU A 97 15.64 17.45 10.00
C GLU A 97 16.26 18.56 9.14
N SER A 98 16.50 19.76 9.69
CA SER A 98 16.98 20.95 8.95
C SER A 98 18.38 20.86 8.31
N ASN A 99 19.02 19.69 8.33
CA ASN A 99 20.22 19.35 7.55
C ASN A 99 19.94 18.34 6.43
N SER A 100 18.67 18.03 6.17
CA SER A 100 18.22 17.06 5.15
C SER A 100 17.12 17.68 4.29
N ASP A 101 17.12 17.38 3.00
CA ASP A 101 16.14 17.86 2.00
C ASP A 101 14.73 17.21 2.17
N VAL A 102 14.38 16.73 3.37
CA VAL A 102 13.15 15.98 3.63
C VAL A 102 11.96 16.94 3.80
N PRO A 103 10.85 16.76 3.04
CA PRO A 103 9.67 17.61 3.17
C PRO A 103 8.99 17.50 4.55
N PRO A 104 8.41 18.59 5.08
CA PRO A 104 7.69 18.57 6.36
C PRO A 104 6.58 17.50 6.48
N SER A 105 5.93 17.17 5.37
CA SER A 105 4.91 16.10 5.31
C SER A 105 5.49 14.71 5.63
N GLU A 106 6.72 14.45 5.18
CA GLU A 106 7.41 13.20 5.41
C GLU A 106 7.94 13.13 6.84
N SER A 107 8.61 14.19 7.33
CA SER A 107 9.07 14.23 8.73
C SER A 107 7.91 14.06 9.72
N PHE A 108 6.72 14.60 9.41
CA PHE A 108 5.52 14.34 10.20
C PHE A 108 5.12 12.85 10.20
N ALA A 109 5.05 12.19 9.03
CA ALA A 109 4.68 10.78 8.93
C ALA A 109 5.69 9.87 9.65
N VAL A 110 6.99 10.15 9.50
CA VAL A 110 8.07 9.44 10.19
C VAL A 110 7.91 9.58 11.71
N ALA A 111 7.72 10.82 12.20
CA ALA A 111 7.50 11.07 13.63
C ALA A 111 6.24 10.38 14.17
N MET A 112 5.18 10.27 13.36
CA MET A 112 3.93 9.61 13.76
C MET A 112 4.04 8.09 13.83
N SER A 113 4.99 7.49 13.11
CA SER A 113 5.18 6.02 13.03
C SER A 113 5.50 5.36 14.37
N GLN A 114 5.95 6.12 15.37
CA GLN A 114 6.19 5.59 16.73
C GLN A 114 4.91 5.32 17.53
N TYR A 115 3.77 5.85 17.10
CA TYR A 115 2.53 5.83 17.88
C TYR A 115 1.57 4.71 17.47
N VAL A 116 1.66 4.22 16.24
CA VAL A 116 0.86 3.11 15.70
C VAL A 116 1.77 2.12 14.99
N GLU A 117 1.38 0.85 14.97
CA GLU A 117 2.09 -0.17 14.21
C GLU A 117 1.78 0.00 12.72
N VAL A 118 2.76 0.47 11.94
CA VAL A 118 2.63 0.60 10.49
C VAL A 118 2.80 -0.77 9.84
N SER A 119 1.82 -1.18 9.05
CA SER A 119 1.85 -2.50 8.39
C SER A 119 2.53 -2.42 7.03
N LYS A 120 3.40 -3.39 6.76
CA LYS A 120 3.92 -3.71 5.42
C LYS A 120 4.18 -5.21 5.37
N PHE A 121 3.52 -5.88 4.43
CA PHE A 121 3.54 -7.33 4.29
C PHE A 121 4.99 -7.82 4.24
N LEU A 122 5.34 -8.81 5.07
CA LEU A 122 6.68 -9.43 5.18
C LEU A 122 7.87 -8.49 5.45
N ALA A 123 7.66 -7.20 5.71
CA ALA A 123 8.74 -6.29 6.07
C ALA A 123 9.21 -6.53 7.52
N PRO A 124 10.53 -6.42 7.80
CA PRO A 124 11.02 -6.43 9.17
C PRO A 124 10.47 -5.22 9.93
N LYS A 125 10.10 -5.43 11.19
CA LYS A 125 9.58 -4.37 12.08
C LYS A 125 10.73 -3.70 12.84
N PRO A 126 10.63 -2.40 13.18
CA PRO A 126 9.51 -1.50 12.89
C PRO A 126 9.50 -0.99 11.44
N VAL A 127 8.31 -0.80 10.88
CA VAL A 127 8.11 -0.15 9.57
C VAL A 127 7.84 1.33 9.81
N ILE A 128 8.43 2.19 8.97
CA ILE A 128 8.27 3.65 9.06
C ILE A 128 7.41 4.14 7.88
N ALA A 129 6.47 5.02 8.19
CA ALA A 129 5.67 5.74 7.20
C ALA A 129 6.40 6.97 6.66
N THR A 130 6.24 7.21 5.38
CA THR A 130 6.78 8.41 4.69
C THR A 130 5.69 9.38 4.28
N ARG A 131 4.42 8.97 4.36
CA ARG A 131 3.27 9.80 4.01
C ARG A 131 2.16 9.64 5.03
N ALA A 132 1.40 10.72 5.24
CA ALA A 132 0.23 10.73 6.11
C ALA A 132 -0.93 11.45 5.41
N TYR A 133 -2.10 10.82 5.40
CA TYR A 133 -3.30 11.31 4.72
C TYR A 133 -4.44 11.52 5.70
N ARG A 134 -5.30 12.50 5.42
CA ARG A 134 -6.58 12.68 6.12
C ARG A 134 -7.63 11.69 5.64
N GLU A 135 -8.72 11.58 6.39
CA GLU A 135 -9.87 10.74 6.03
C GLU A 135 -10.54 11.10 4.71
N ASP A 136 -10.33 12.31 4.20
CA ASP A 136 -10.86 12.79 2.91
C ASP A 136 -9.82 12.73 1.78
N GLY A 137 -8.74 11.97 1.99
CA GLY A 137 -7.72 11.68 1.00
C GLY A 137 -6.66 12.78 0.86
N GLU A 138 -6.73 13.87 1.61
CA GLU A 138 -5.77 14.97 1.48
C GLU A 138 -4.45 14.64 2.18
N LEU A 139 -3.32 14.79 1.47
CA LEU A 139 -1.97 14.65 2.04
C LEU A 139 -1.72 15.74 3.09
N ILE A 140 -1.20 15.35 4.25
CA ILE A 140 -0.90 16.27 5.35
C ILE A 140 0.48 16.91 5.10
N GLY A 141 0.46 18.21 4.83
CA GLY A 141 1.66 19.05 4.73
C GLY A 141 1.72 20.20 5.73
N SER A 142 0.66 20.40 6.52
CA SER A 142 0.58 21.50 7.50
C SER A 142 -0.22 21.14 8.75
N PHE A 143 0.08 21.81 9.86
CA PHE A 143 -0.65 21.66 11.12
C PHE A 143 -2.14 22.00 10.99
N GLU A 144 -2.48 23.00 10.17
CA GLU A 144 -3.87 23.45 9.95
C GLU A 144 -4.79 22.31 9.49
N GLN A 145 -4.27 21.38 8.68
CA GLN A 145 -5.02 20.26 8.15
C GLN A 145 -5.44 19.25 9.23
N LEU A 146 -4.78 19.23 10.40
CA LEU A 146 -5.14 18.36 11.51
C LEU A 146 -6.38 18.85 12.27
N ARG A 147 -6.76 20.13 12.11
CA ARG A 147 -7.92 20.69 12.83
C ARG A 147 -9.20 19.95 12.44
N PRO A 148 -10.15 19.76 13.38
CA PRO A 148 -11.46 19.18 13.09
C PRO A 148 -12.12 19.83 11.88
N GLY A 149 -12.81 19.05 11.06
CA GLY A 149 -13.55 19.58 9.92
C GLY A 149 -14.62 20.58 10.37
N GLN A 150 -14.84 21.63 9.57
CA GLN A 150 -16.02 22.49 9.72
C GLN A 150 -17.28 21.61 9.57
N PRO A 151 -18.35 21.82 10.36
CA PRO A 151 -19.60 21.09 10.22
C PRO A 151 -20.27 21.44 8.89
N GLY A 152 -19.94 20.67 7.85
CA GLY A 152 -20.40 20.84 6.47
C GLY A 152 -20.93 19.53 5.92
N GLY A 153 -21.99 19.03 6.53
CA GLY A 153 -22.73 17.84 6.13
C GLY A 153 -23.95 17.73 7.04
N THR A 154 -25.13 17.63 6.46
CA THR A 154 -26.42 17.56 7.17
C THR A 154 -26.48 16.28 8.02
N GLU A 155 -26.00 16.37 9.26
CA GLU A 155 -26.47 15.62 10.44
C GLU A 155 -25.66 16.05 11.67
N GLY A 156 -26.31 16.78 12.59
CA GLY A 156 -25.98 16.85 14.03
C GLY A 156 -24.54 17.16 14.48
N GLY A 157 -24.22 18.46 14.66
CA GLY A 157 -23.86 19.00 15.98
C GLY A 157 -22.63 18.53 16.77
N GLU A 158 -21.69 17.74 16.25
CA GLU A 158 -20.38 17.49 16.90
C GLU A 158 -19.22 17.74 15.94
N THR A 159 -18.16 18.43 16.42
CA THR A 159 -16.92 18.59 15.67
C THR A 159 -16.24 17.23 15.54
N LYS A 160 -16.41 16.57 14.39
CA LYS A 160 -15.82 15.25 14.14
C LYS A 160 -14.30 15.37 14.12
N ARG A 161 -13.66 14.65 15.06
CA ARG A 161 -12.20 14.52 15.14
C ARG A 161 -11.64 13.98 13.82
N ARG A 162 -10.50 14.53 13.38
CA ARG A 162 -9.79 14.07 12.18
C ARG A 162 -9.24 12.66 12.35
N ARG A 163 -9.21 11.90 11.26
CA ARG A 163 -8.57 10.58 11.21
C ARG A 163 -7.40 10.66 10.24
N VAL A 164 -6.23 10.26 10.71
CA VAL A 164 -4.98 10.34 9.95
C VAL A 164 -4.48 8.94 9.67
N TYR A 165 -4.07 8.67 8.44
CA TYR A 165 -3.64 7.34 7.96
C TYR A 165 -2.19 7.41 7.54
N LEU A 166 -1.36 6.59 8.17
CA LEU A 166 0.06 6.46 7.83
C LEU A 166 0.26 5.47 6.68
N VAL A 167 1.09 5.85 5.71
CA VAL A 167 1.40 5.03 4.55
C VAL A 167 2.91 4.81 4.48
N ALA A 168 3.33 3.54 4.53
CA ALA A 168 4.72 3.13 4.43
C ALA A 168 5.32 3.44 3.06
N GLU A 169 6.64 3.64 3.02
CA GLU A 169 7.36 3.79 1.75
C GLU A 169 7.09 2.59 0.82
N GLY A 170 6.80 2.88 -0.44
CA GLY A 170 6.51 1.88 -1.47
C GLY A 170 5.14 1.21 -1.38
N LEU A 171 4.28 1.62 -0.44
CA LEU A 171 2.85 1.30 -0.42
C LEU A 171 2.04 2.51 -0.86
N GLU A 172 0.84 2.30 -1.39
CA GLU A 172 -0.06 3.39 -1.79
C GLU A 172 -1.21 3.58 -0.80
N PHE A 173 -1.77 4.79 -0.78
CA PHE A 173 -2.93 5.11 0.06
C PHE A 173 -4.13 4.25 -0.33
N VAL A 174 -4.78 3.66 0.67
CA VAL A 174 -6.01 2.90 0.48
C VAL A 174 -7.13 3.53 1.30
N TRP A 175 -8.26 3.85 0.66
CA TRP A 175 -9.43 4.37 1.37
C TRP A 175 -9.82 3.44 2.53
N PRO A 176 -10.08 3.97 3.73
CA PRO A 176 -10.45 3.16 4.88
C PRO A 176 -11.92 2.74 4.77
N PHE A 177 -12.20 1.45 5.02
CA PHE A 177 -13.57 0.99 5.22
C PHE A 177 -13.98 1.34 6.65
N ILE A 178 -14.92 2.27 6.84
CA ILE A 178 -15.34 2.68 8.20
C ILE A 178 -16.41 1.74 8.72
N GLU A 179 -17.52 1.70 8.01
CA GLU A 179 -18.68 0.86 8.25
C GLU A 179 -19.49 0.82 6.95
N LEU A 180 -20.37 -0.17 6.81
CA LEU A 180 -21.22 -0.29 5.62
C LEU A 180 -22.08 0.96 5.43
N GLY A 181 -22.06 1.53 4.23
CA GLY A 181 -22.82 2.74 3.87
C GLY A 181 -22.17 4.05 4.31
N HIS A 182 -21.01 4.02 4.98
CA HIS A 182 -20.31 5.23 5.36
C HIS A 182 -19.91 6.06 4.13
N LYS A 183 -20.34 7.32 4.10
CA LYS A 183 -20.03 8.27 3.02
C LYS A 183 -18.99 9.29 3.46
N GLN A 184 -17.88 9.31 2.73
CA GLN A 184 -16.79 10.24 2.91
C GLN A 184 -16.71 11.18 1.71
N THR A 185 -16.94 12.47 1.94
CA THR A 185 -16.70 13.51 0.94
C THR A 185 -15.19 13.64 0.72
N VAL A 186 -14.74 13.53 -0.53
CA VAL A 186 -13.33 13.72 -0.90
C VAL A 186 -12.98 15.20 -0.85
N SER A 187 -11.78 15.53 -0.36
CA SER A 187 -11.31 16.92 -0.31
C SER A 187 -11.25 17.50 -1.73
N THR A 188 -11.73 18.74 -1.89
CA THR A 188 -11.66 19.44 -3.19
C THR A 188 -10.24 19.80 -3.60
N ASN A 189 -9.28 19.71 -2.67
CA ASN A 189 -7.85 19.83 -2.95
C ASN A 189 -7.28 18.56 -3.61
N VAL A 190 -7.99 17.43 -3.49
CA VAL A 190 -7.60 16.15 -4.08
C VAL A 190 -8.35 15.95 -5.39
N VAL A 191 -9.69 15.96 -5.34
CA VAL A 191 -10.54 15.80 -6.52
C VAL A 191 -11.46 17.02 -6.66
N PRO A 192 -11.38 17.77 -7.77
CA PRO A 192 -12.29 18.88 -8.04
C PRO A 192 -13.75 18.44 -8.07
N ARG A 193 -14.67 19.37 -7.80
CA ARG A 193 -16.11 19.15 -7.92
C ARG A 193 -16.49 18.85 -9.37
N VAL A 194 -17.42 17.91 -9.56
CA VAL A 194 -17.99 17.55 -10.87
C VAL A 194 -19.39 18.13 -10.93
N ASN A 195 -19.67 19.00 -11.92
CA ASN A 195 -20.92 19.77 -12.00
C ASN A 195 -21.31 20.52 -10.71
N GLY A 196 -20.32 20.95 -9.92
CA GLY A 196 -20.52 21.66 -8.65
C GLY A 196 -20.69 20.74 -7.43
N ASP A 197 -20.90 19.44 -7.65
CA ASP A 197 -21.04 18.45 -6.59
C ASP A 197 -19.69 17.85 -6.19
N PRO A 198 -19.47 17.54 -4.90
CA PRO A 198 -18.24 16.90 -4.47
C PRO A 198 -18.28 15.40 -4.78
N VAL A 199 -17.10 14.82 -5.03
CA VAL A 199 -16.94 13.36 -5.11
C VAL A 199 -17.11 12.76 -3.72
N VAL A 200 -17.85 11.65 -3.62
CA VAL A 200 -18.15 10.98 -2.35
C VAL A 200 -17.82 9.49 -2.46
N VAL A 201 -17.02 8.98 -1.54
CA VAL A 201 -16.68 7.55 -1.43
C VAL A 201 -17.60 6.90 -0.40
N GLU A 202 -18.38 5.91 -0.82
CA GLU A 202 -19.29 5.12 0.01
C GLU A 202 -18.72 3.72 0.26
N SER A 203 -18.57 3.34 1.53
CA SER A 203 -18.05 2.04 1.96
C SER A 203 -19.04 0.92 1.69
N LEU A 204 -18.64 -0.11 0.93
CA LEU A 204 -19.49 -1.28 0.64
C LEU A 204 -18.95 -2.58 1.26
N SER A 205 -17.63 -2.77 1.28
CA SER A 205 -17.01 -3.94 1.88
C SER A 205 -15.57 -3.70 2.36
N GLU A 206 -15.18 -4.38 3.44
CA GLU A 206 -13.81 -4.40 3.96
C GLU A 206 -12.95 -5.47 3.27
N THR A 207 -13.55 -6.60 2.89
CA THR A 207 -12.85 -7.75 2.28
C THR A 207 -13.74 -8.42 1.21
N PRO A 208 -13.43 -8.27 -0.10
CA PRO A 208 -12.43 -7.35 -0.62
C PRO A 208 -12.83 -5.92 -0.32
N ARG A 209 -11.86 -5.03 -0.45
CA ARG A 209 -12.09 -3.62 -0.23
C ARG A 209 -12.81 -3.00 -1.42
N VAL A 210 -14.08 -2.62 -1.22
CA VAL A 210 -14.96 -2.13 -2.29
C VAL A 210 -15.71 -0.88 -1.83
N PHE A 211 -15.76 0.10 -2.72
CA PHE A 211 -16.47 1.36 -2.55
C PHE A 211 -17.33 1.67 -3.77
N ARG A 212 -18.45 2.34 -3.53
CA ARG A 212 -19.15 3.10 -4.58
C ARG A 212 -18.68 4.54 -4.51
N VAL A 213 -18.31 5.10 -5.64
CA VAL A 213 -17.89 6.50 -5.75
C VAL A 213 -18.96 7.27 -6.49
N HIS A 214 -19.53 8.29 -5.84
CA HIS A 214 -20.56 9.15 -6.39
C HIS A 214 -19.94 10.38 -7.06
N ASN A 215 -20.63 10.90 -8.08
CA ASN A 215 -20.26 12.12 -8.80
C ASN A 215 -18.87 12.03 -9.45
N MET A 216 -18.50 10.86 -9.97
CA MET A 216 -17.22 10.63 -10.63
C MET A 216 -17.19 11.08 -12.09
N ALA A 217 -18.32 11.11 -12.78
CA ALA A 217 -18.44 11.65 -14.12
C ALA A 217 -19.74 12.44 -14.27
N SER A 218 -19.70 13.48 -15.09
CA SER A 218 -20.94 14.11 -15.55
C SER A 218 -21.61 13.28 -16.65
N GLU A 219 -22.88 13.56 -16.93
CA GLU A 219 -23.60 12.96 -18.05
C GLU A 219 -22.90 13.31 -19.38
N GLU A 220 -22.44 14.55 -19.53
CA GLU A 220 -21.74 15.01 -20.73
C GLU A 220 -20.41 14.28 -20.93
N GLU A 221 -19.63 14.08 -19.87
CA GLU A 221 -18.39 13.30 -19.91
C GLU A 221 -18.68 11.84 -20.30
N ALA A 222 -19.72 11.23 -19.72
CA ALA A 222 -20.09 9.85 -20.01
C ALA A 222 -20.55 9.67 -21.47
N THR A 223 -21.41 10.58 -21.97
CA THR A 223 -21.84 10.59 -23.37
C THR A 223 -20.66 10.76 -24.31
N ALA A 224 -19.75 11.71 -24.04
CA ALA A 224 -18.58 11.95 -24.88
C ALA A 224 -17.65 10.72 -24.98
N VAL A 225 -17.49 9.96 -23.89
CA VAL A 225 -16.72 8.71 -23.91
C VAL A 225 -17.42 7.65 -24.76
N ILE A 226 -18.74 7.47 -24.63
CA ILE A 226 -19.50 6.53 -25.45
C ILE A 226 -19.41 6.90 -26.93
N GLU A 227 -19.63 8.17 -27.27
CA GLU A 227 -19.54 8.66 -28.65
C GLU A 227 -18.14 8.45 -29.24
N THR A 228 -17.09 8.68 -28.45
CA THR A 228 -15.72 8.42 -28.89
C THR A 228 -15.50 6.93 -29.18
N ALA A 229 -15.99 6.06 -28.30
CA ALA A 229 -15.87 4.60 -28.47
C ALA A 229 -16.63 4.08 -29.69
N VAL A 230 -17.83 4.61 -29.97
CA VAL A 230 -18.66 4.23 -31.13
C VAL A 230 -18.02 4.69 -32.44
N ASN A 231 -17.39 5.87 -32.45
CA ASN A 231 -16.76 6.45 -33.64
C ASN A 231 -15.28 6.07 -33.80
N ALA A 232 -14.71 5.30 -32.88
CA ALA A 232 -13.31 4.89 -32.95
C ALA A 232 -13.06 3.94 -34.11
N GLU A 233 -11.94 4.11 -34.81
CA GLU A 233 -11.50 3.27 -35.91
C GLU A 233 -10.23 2.48 -35.55
N GLY A 234 -9.89 1.48 -36.39
CA GLY A 234 -8.62 0.76 -36.28
C GLY A 234 -8.51 -0.10 -35.02
N VAL A 235 -7.40 0.03 -34.28
CA VAL A 235 -7.12 -0.77 -33.07
C VAL A 235 -7.95 -0.35 -31.85
N ASN A 236 -8.49 0.87 -31.87
CA ASN A 236 -9.27 1.44 -30.77
C ASN A 236 -10.77 1.25 -30.95
N ALA A 237 -11.21 0.82 -32.13
CA ALA A 237 -12.61 0.58 -32.46
C ALA A 237 -13.26 -0.47 -31.54
N LEU A 238 -14.57 -0.34 -31.34
CA LEU A 238 -15.37 -1.31 -30.63
C LEU A 238 -15.28 -2.69 -31.32
N LYS A 239 -14.78 -3.69 -30.59
CA LYS A 239 -14.62 -5.07 -31.07
C LYS A 239 -14.96 -6.05 -29.96
N ARG A 240 -15.14 -7.32 -30.33
CA ARG A 240 -15.30 -8.41 -29.38
C ARG A 240 -14.16 -8.40 -28.35
N SER A 241 -14.52 -8.43 -27.06
CA SER A 241 -13.53 -8.34 -26.00
C SER A 241 -12.67 -9.59 -25.88
N THR A 242 -11.38 -9.36 -25.61
CA THR A 242 -10.35 -10.38 -25.44
C THR A 242 -9.78 -10.36 -24.01
N VAL A 243 -9.08 -11.43 -23.63
CA VAL A 243 -8.34 -11.53 -22.38
C VAL A 243 -6.85 -11.73 -22.66
N GLY A 244 -6.02 -10.97 -21.96
CA GLY A 244 -4.56 -11.09 -21.96
C GLY A 244 -3.90 -11.17 -23.34
N SER A 245 -2.70 -11.69 -23.31
CA SER A 245 -1.83 -11.91 -24.44
C SER A 245 -1.58 -13.40 -24.63
N GLY A 246 -2.24 -14.00 -25.62
CA GLY A 246 -1.86 -15.31 -26.13
C GLY A 246 -0.62 -15.21 -27.01
N LYS A 247 -0.02 -16.33 -27.39
CA LYS A 247 0.97 -16.37 -28.46
C LYS A 247 0.35 -17.01 -29.70
N ASP A 248 0.51 -16.42 -30.88
CA ASP A 248 0.16 -17.09 -32.14
C ASP A 248 1.10 -18.27 -32.40
N GLU A 249 0.84 -19.00 -33.47
CA GLU A 249 1.68 -20.10 -33.96
C GLU A 249 3.15 -19.70 -34.22
N ASN A 250 3.44 -18.40 -34.33
CA ASN A 250 4.77 -17.83 -34.53
C ASN A 250 5.38 -17.25 -33.24
N GLY A 251 4.69 -17.38 -32.10
CA GLY A 251 5.16 -16.87 -30.81
C GLY A 251 4.88 -15.38 -30.57
N ASN A 252 4.16 -14.69 -31.47
CA ASN A 252 3.80 -13.28 -31.30
C ASN A 252 2.63 -13.13 -30.34
N GLU A 253 2.65 -12.06 -29.57
CA GLU A 253 1.60 -11.74 -28.62
C GLU A 253 0.29 -11.35 -29.35
N VAL A 254 -0.81 -12.11 -29.15
CA VAL A 254 -2.12 -11.87 -29.76
C VAL A 254 -3.22 -11.98 -28.71
N ALA A 255 -4.13 -11.00 -28.71
CA ALA A 255 -5.27 -11.00 -27.81
C ALA A 255 -6.22 -12.17 -28.13
N ARG A 256 -6.61 -12.95 -27.11
CA ARG A 256 -7.46 -14.14 -27.29
C ARG A 256 -8.90 -13.84 -26.93
N GLU A 257 -9.85 -14.24 -27.79
CA GLU A 257 -11.27 -14.27 -27.43
C GLU A 257 -11.51 -15.32 -26.33
N ASP A 258 -12.13 -14.90 -25.24
CA ASP A 258 -12.46 -15.76 -24.10
C ASP A 258 -13.96 -16.05 -24.07
N ALA A 259 -14.31 -17.32 -23.91
CA ALA A 259 -15.72 -17.74 -23.81
C ALA A 259 -16.40 -17.20 -22.54
N GLY A 260 -15.61 -16.91 -21.50
CA GLY A 260 -16.05 -16.32 -20.24
C GLY A 260 -16.20 -14.80 -20.26
N ARG A 261 -15.78 -14.09 -21.31
CA ARG A 261 -15.96 -12.64 -21.44
C ARG A 261 -16.78 -12.36 -22.68
N THR A 262 -18.05 -11.98 -22.60
CA THR A 262 -18.94 -11.86 -23.78
C THR A 262 -19.19 -10.44 -24.30
N SER A 263 -18.58 -9.42 -23.69
CA SER A 263 -18.72 -8.00 -24.07
C SER A 263 -18.04 -7.60 -25.39
N GLU A 264 -18.33 -6.39 -25.84
CA GLU A 264 -17.49 -5.61 -26.76
C GLU A 264 -16.68 -4.56 -25.99
N ASN A 265 -15.50 -4.18 -26.48
CA ASN A 265 -14.75 -3.05 -25.93
C ASN A 265 -14.02 -2.23 -27.00
N ALA A 266 -13.83 -0.97 -26.66
CA ALA A 266 -13.00 0.01 -27.35
C ALA A 266 -11.91 0.51 -26.39
N TRP A 267 -10.95 1.27 -26.91
CA TRP A 267 -9.92 1.92 -26.11
C TRP A 267 -9.90 3.41 -26.37
N ASP A 268 -9.85 4.19 -25.30
CA ASP A 268 -9.67 5.63 -25.38
C ASP A 268 -8.67 6.05 -24.30
N SER A 269 -7.71 6.89 -24.65
CA SER A 269 -6.70 7.39 -23.70
C SER A 269 -6.36 8.85 -23.95
N SER A 270 -7.08 9.49 -24.88
CA SER A 270 -6.69 10.76 -25.46
C SER A 270 -7.85 11.72 -25.65
N SER A 271 -9.11 11.25 -25.67
CA SER A 271 -10.23 12.18 -25.73
C SER A 271 -10.25 13.07 -24.48
N PRO A 272 -10.74 14.31 -24.57
CA PRO A 272 -10.79 15.21 -23.41
C PRO A 272 -11.54 14.60 -22.23
N ALA A 273 -12.65 13.89 -22.48
CA ALA A 273 -13.42 13.21 -21.44
C ALA A 273 -12.62 12.05 -20.82
N ALA A 274 -11.98 11.21 -21.63
CA ALA A 274 -11.12 10.13 -21.13
C ALA A 274 -9.98 10.65 -20.25
N VAL A 275 -9.27 11.69 -20.70
CA VAL A 275 -8.17 12.29 -19.95
C VAL A 275 -8.68 12.83 -18.61
N ALA A 276 -9.78 13.60 -18.60
CA ALA A 276 -10.35 14.14 -17.37
C ALA A 276 -10.73 13.04 -16.36
N LEU A 277 -11.35 11.96 -16.84
CA LEU A 277 -11.77 10.82 -16.03
C LEU A 277 -10.60 9.99 -15.50
N ILE A 278 -9.55 9.82 -16.30
CA ILE A 278 -8.34 9.13 -15.85
C ILE A 278 -7.61 9.97 -14.80
N THR A 279 -7.38 11.26 -15.04
CA THR A 279 -6.78 12.17 -14.06
C THR A 279 -7.56 12.17 -12.74
N ARG A 280 -8.89 12.25 -12.81
CA ARG A 280 -9.76 12.19 -11.62
C ARG A 280 -9.64 10.87 -10.87
N SER A 281 -9.44 9.76 -11.58
CA SER A 281 -9.25 8.43 -10.98
C SER A 281 -7.89 8.31 -10.27
N PHE A 282 -6.81 8.87 -10.86
CA PHE A 282 -5.50 8.96 -10.20
C PHE A 282 -5.56 9.81 -8.94
N GLN A 283 -6.15 11.00 -9.03
CA GLN A 283 -6.40 11.88 -7.88
C GLN A 283 -7.18 11.17 -6.76
N LEU A 284 -8.27 10.49 -7.10
CA LEU A 284 -9.09 9.73 -6.13
C LEU A 284 -8.27 8.67 -5.38
N THR A 285 -7.31 8.02 -6.06
CA THR A 285 -6.45 7.00 -5.44
C THR A 285 -5.18 7.54 -4.79
N ASN A 286 -4.94 8.86 -4.83
CA ASN A 286 -3.70 9.49 -4.35
C ASN A 286 -2.42 8.94 -5.00
N ILE A 287 -2.53 8.41 -6.22
CA ILE A 287 -1.39 7.98 -7.02
C ILE A 287 -1.09 9.07 -8.03
N GLU A 288 0.18 9.43 -8.17
CA GLU A 288 0.63 10.36 -9.21
C GLU A 288 0.34 9.79 -10.60
N GLU A 289 -0.33 10.59 -11.43
CA GLU A 289 -0.67 10.19 -12.79
C GLU A 289 0.58 10.02 -13.63
N ASP A 290 0.78 8.80 -14.13
CA ASP A 290 1.89 8.44 -14.99
C ASP A 290 1.39 7.43 -16.03
N ALA A 291 1.79 7.60 -17.29
CA ALA A 291 1.34 6.73 -18.38
C ALA A 291 1.76 5.27 -18.20
N GLY A 292 2.88 5.01 -17.54
CA GLY A 292 3.34 3.68 -17.15
C GLY A 292 2.55 3.09 -15.98
N LYS A 293 1.85 3.90 -15.18
CA LYS A 293 1.01 3.45 -14.04
C LYS A 293 -0.46 3.20 -14.41
N ARG A 294 -0.83 3.28 -15.68
CA ARG A 294 -2.18 2.94 -16.15
C ARG A 294 -2.12 2.11 -17.40
N ASP A 295 -3.20 1.39 -17.65
CA ASP A 295 -3.55 0.94 -18.99
C ASP A 295 -4.25 2.08 -19.76
N GLY A 296 -4.64 1.84 -21.01
CA GLY A 296 -5.62 2.73 -21.64
C GLY A 296 -6.97 2.62 -20.95
N MET A 297 -7.83 3.64 -21.02
CA MET A 297 -9.21 3.48 -20.55
C MET A 297 -9.94 2.54 -21.51
N GLN A 298 -10.42 1.41 -20.97
CA GLN A 298 -11.15 0.42 -21.74
C GLN A 298 -12.63 0.69 -21.61
N VAL A 299 -13.26 1.13 -22.70
CA VAL A 299 -14.72 1.35 -22.75
C VAL A 299 -15.38 0.03 -23.12
N VAL A 300 -16.27 -0.48 -22.28
CA VAL A 300 -16.94 -1.76 -22.43
C VAL A 300 -18.43 -1.57 -22.69
N LYS A 301 -18.98 -2.40 -23.57
CA LYS A 301 -20.39 -2.45 -23.92
C LYS A 301 -20.93 -3.86 -23.73
N TYR A 302 -22.07 -3.96 -23.06
CA TYR A 302 -22.80 -5.20 -22.86
C TYR A 302 -24.21 -5.07 -23.45
N GLU A 303 -24.57 -6.06 -24.25
CA GLU A 303 -25.93 -6.34 -24.72
C GLU A 303 -26.60 -7.38 -23.80
N PRO A 304 -27.93 -7.58 -23.88
CA PRO A 304 -28.62 -8.61 -23.10
C PRO A 304 -27.94 -9.98 -23.20
N THR A 305 -27.90 -10.71 -22.10
CA THR A 305 -27.19 -11.98 -21.84
C THR A 305 -25.66 -11.89 -21.76
N GLN A 306 -25.04 -10.79 -22.21
CA GLN A 306 -23.58 -10.64 -22.12
C GLN A 306 -23.14 -10.28 -20.69
N GLY A 307 -21.99 -10.81 -20.28
CA GLY A 307 -21.36 -10.55 -19.00
C GLY A 307 -19.87 -10.85 -19.03
N TYR A 308 -19.26 -10.98 -17.86
CA TYR A 308 -17.87 -11.39 -17.72
C TYR A 308 -17.74 -12.28 -16.49
N ASN A 309 -17.21 -13.48 -16.68
CA ASN A 309 -16.97 -14.47 -15.64
C ASN A 309 -16.04 -13.94 -14.55
N THR A 310 -16.01 -14.66 -13.44
CA THR A 310 -15.20 -14.32 -12.27
C THR A 310 -13.71 -14.31 -12.61
N HIS A 311 -13.04 -13.19 -12.37
CA HIS A 311 -11.62 -13.00 -12.63
C HIS A 311 -10.98 -12.06 -11.61
N PRO A 312 -9.65 -12.14 -11.40
CA PRO A 312 -8.89 -11.08 -10.75
C PRO A 312 -8.51 -10.00 -11.78
N ASP A 313 -8.30 -8.78 -11.29
CA ASP A 313 -7.66 -7.73 -12.10
C ASP A 313 -6.13 -7.74 -11.96
N TYR A 314 -5.59 -8.29 -10.87
CA TYR A 314 -4.15 -8.45 -10.70
C TYR A 314 -3.60 -9.61 -11.53
N PHE A 315 -2.30 -9.55 -11.77
CA PHE A 315 -1.53 -10.62 -12.41
C PHE A 315 -0.84 -11.50 -11.37
N SER A 316 -0.76 -12.79 -11.65
CA SER A 316 0.04 -13.75 -10.88
C SER A 316 1.52 -13.63 -11.28
N PRO A 317 2.47 -13.93 -10.38
CA PRO A 317 3.90 -14.02 -10.72
C PRO A 317 4.25 -15.03 -11.83
N ARG A 318 3.29 -15.84 -12.29
CA ARG A 318 3.46 -16.82 -13.37
C ARG A 318 2.91 -16.35 -14.72
N ASP A 319 2.27 -15.18 -14.76
CA ASP A 319 1.61 -14.70 -15.98
C ASP A 319 2.63 -14.22 -17.02
N ASP A 320 3.82 -13.78 -16.57
CA ASP A 320 4.96 -13.48 -17.41
C ASP A 320 6.25 -13.80 -16.62
N GLU A 321 7.15 -14.56 -17.22
CA GLU A 321 8.44 -14.92 -16.60
C GLU A 321 9.44 -13.76 -16.61
N ASP A 322 9.28 -12.80 -17.54
CA ASP A 322 10.16 -11.65 -17.74
C ASP A 322 9.73 -10.41 -16.96
N PHE A 323 8.57 -10.46 -16.30
CA PHE A 323 7.96 -9.34 -15.57
C PHE A 323 7.71 -9.67 -14.09
N ASP A 324 8.19 -8.81 -13.18
CA ASP A 324 7.90 -8.96 -11.74
C ASP A 324 6.52 -8.37 -11.40
N PHE A 325 5.50 -9.22 -11.39
CA PHE A 325 4.15 -8.85 -10.93
C PHE A 325 3.99 -8.82 -9.42
N ASN A 326 5.03 -9.16 -8.64
CA ASN A 326 4.91 -9.23 -7.20
C ASN A 326 5.19 -7.85 -6.56
N PRO A 327 4.16 -7.14 -6.06
CA PRO A 327 4.34 -5.80 -5.49
C PRO A 327 5.29 -5.77 -4.28
N TYR A 328 5.44 -6.91 -3.60
CA TYR A 328 6.30 -7.08 -2.44
C TYR A 328 7.80 -7.11 -2.79
N SER A 329 8.21 -7.73 -3.90
CA SER A 329 9.62 -7.84 -4.30
C SER A 329 10.20 -6.57 -4.93
N GLY A 330 9.35 -5.55 -5.16
CA GLY A 330 9.68 -4.34 -5.92
C GLY A 330 8.92 -4.24 -7.24
N GLY A 331 8.29 -5.34 -7.68
CA GLY A 331 7.47 -5.41 -8.89
C GLY A 331 6.24 -4.51 -8.91
N SER A 332 5.53 -4.52 -10.03
CA SER A 332 4.32 -3.72 -10.25
C SER A 332 3.12 -4.61 -10.60
N ASN A 333 1.95 -4.20 -10.15
CA ASN A 333 0.70 -4.89 -10.43
C ASN A 333 -0.45 -3.87 -10.45
N ARG A 334 -1.60 -4.25 -11.00
CA ARG A 334 -2.81 -3.44 -10.88
C ARG A 334 -3.18 -3.36 -9.41
N PHE A 335 -3.12 -2.14 -8.88
CA PHE A 335 -3.36 -1.83 -7.47
C PHE A 335 -4.84 -1.62 -7.19
N ALA A 336 -5.49 -0.80 -8.02
CA ALA A 336 -6.90 -0.48 -7.88
C ALA A 336 -7.56 -0.39 -9.25
N THR A 337 -8.85 -0.70 -9.27
CA THR A 337 -9.70 -0.55 -10.45
C THR A 337 -10.78 0.47 -10.14
N VAL A 338 -10.88 1.47 -11.00
CA VAL A 338 -12.03 2.40 -11.04
C VAL A 338 -12.89 2.00 -12.22
N PHE A 339 -13.97 1.26 -11.95
CA PHE A 339 -14.96 0.88 -12.96
C PHE A 339 -16.06 1.92 -13.02
N MET A 340 -16.10 2.72 -14.07
CA MET A 340 -17.07 3.78 -14.24
C MET A 340 -18.32 3.31 -14.97
N TYR A 341 -19.49 3.72 -14.50
CA TYR A 341 -20.77 3.43 -15.17
C TYR A 341 -21.18 4.63 -16.03
N LEU A 342 -21.27 4.41 -17.34
CA LEU A 342 -21.49 5.47 -18.34
C LEU A 342 -22.96 5.62 -18.74
N ASN A 343 -23.84 4.74 -18.26
CA ASN A 343 -25.29 4.85 -18.40
C ASN A 343 -26.01 4.05 -17.30
N ASP A 344 -27.34 4.22 -17.24
CA ASP A 344 -28.25 3.43 -16.40
C ASP A 344 -28.83 2.25 -17.23
N PRO A 345 -28.37 1.00 -17.01
CA PRO A 345 -29.02 -0.16 -17.62
C PRO A 345 -30.41 -0.40 -17.00
N GLU A 346 -31.32 -0.97 -17.78
CA GLU A 346 -32.70 -1.23 -17.33
C GLU A 346 -32.76 -2.35 -16.29
N GLU A 347 -32.04 -3.46 -16.51
CA GLU A 347 -32.02 -4.59 -15.59
C GLU A 347 -30.73 -5.42 -15.72
N GLY A 348 -30.15 -5.82 -14.59
CA GLY A 348 -28.91 -6.59 -14.52
C GLY A 348 -27.65 -5.72 -14.62
N GLY A 349 -26.52 -6.33 -14.99
CA GLY A 349 -25.29 -5.58 -15.24
C GLY A 349 -24.50 -5.11 -14.01
N ASN A 350 -24.81 -5.58 -12.79
CA ASN A 350 -24.01 -5.28 -11.58
C ASN A 350 -22.54 -5.72 -11.73
N THR A 351 -21.64 -5.03 -11.03
CA THR A 351 -20.29 -5.56 -10.77
C THR A 351 -20.36 -6.37 -9.48
N VAL A 352 -20.22 -7.69 -9.54
CA VAL A 352 -20.40 -8.59 -8.39
C VAL A 352 -19.07 -9.13 -7.91
N PHE A 353 -18.94 -9.36 -6.60
CA PHE A 353 -17.80 -9.99 -5.94
C PHE A 353 -18.23 -11.35 -5.37
N PRO A 354 -18.17 -12.44 -6.15
CA PRO A 354 -18.80 -13.73 -5.80
C PRO A 354 -18.33 -14.35 -4.50
N GLY A 355 -17.10 -14.06 -4.08
CA GLY A 355 -16.51 -14.55 -2.84
C GLY A 355 -17.01 -13.82 -1.58
N SER A 356 -17.82 -12.78 -1.73
CA SER A 356 -18.29 -11.95 -0.61
C SER A 356 -19.81 -12.01 -0.46
N PRO A 357 -20.32 -12.12 0.78
CA PRO A 357 -21.76 -12.15 1.02
C PRO A 357 -22.41 -10.82 0.63
N GLY A 358 -23.61 -10.91 0.04
CA GLY A 358 -24.43 -9.74 -0.22
C GLY A 358 -25.03 -9.16 1.06
N ILE A 359 -25.39 -7.87 1.02
CA ILE A 359 -26.02 -7.18 2.16
C ILE A 359 -27.42 -7.73 2.41
N ASN A 360 -28.15 -8.08 1.34
CA ASN A 360 -29.47 -8.68 1.37
C ASN A 360 -29.58 -9.72 0.25
N PRO A 361 -29.09 -10.95 0.46
CA PRO A 361 -29.15 -11.98 -0.57
C PRO A 361 -30.61 -12.34 -0.87
N VAL A 362 -30.95 -12.43 -2.15
CA VAL A 362 -32.26 -12.86 -2.62
C VAL A 362 -32.11 -14.01 -3.61
N GLU A 363 -33.16 -14.82 -3.76
CA GLU A 363 -33.19 -15.85 -4.80
C GLU A 363 -33.36 -15.22 -6.18
N PRO A 364 -32.57 -15.64 -7.19
CA PRO A 364 -32.74 -15.16 -8.56
C PRO A 364 -34.13 -15.53 -9.12
N PRO A 365 -34.79 -14.63 -9.86
CA PRO A 365 -36.02 -14.97 -10.59
C PRO A 365 -35.79 -16.13 -11.57
N GLN A 366 -36.71 -17.10 -11.59
CA GLN A 366 -36.55 -18.31 -12.40
C GLN A 366 -36.57 -18.02 -13.91
N ASP A 367 -37.34 -17.02 -14.34
CA ASP A 367 -37.36 -16.52 -15.71
C ASP A 367 -36.01 -15.93 -16.13
N VAL A 368 -35.33 -15.19 -15.25
CA VAL A 368 -33.96 -14.71 -15.47
C VAL A 368 -32.99 -15.89 -15.58
N LEU A 369 -33.07 -16.86 -14.68
CA LEU A 369 -32.22 -18.07 -14.74
C LEU A 369 -32.44 -18.86 -16.03
N ASN A 370 -33.66 -18.94 -16.53
CA ASN A 370 -34.01 -19.66 -17.75
C ASN A 370 -33.46 -19.00 -19.04
N MET A 371 -32.93 -17.77 -18.96
CA MET A 371 -32.22 -17.13 -20.07
C MET A 371 -30.86 -17.76 -20.36
N PHE A 372 -30.33 -18.56 -19.43
CA PHE A 372 -28.99 -19.14 -19.48
C PHE A 372 -29.03 -20.66 -19.37
N GLU A 373 -28.14 -21.35 -20.09
CA GLU A 373 -28.03 -22.81 -20.00
C GLU A 373 -27.65 -23.24 -18.58
N SER A 374 -28.23 -24.34 -18.09
CA SER A 374 -28.11 -24.77 -16.68
C SER A 374 -26.68 -24.99 -16.18
N ASN A 375 -25.73 -25.28 -17.08
CA ASN A 375 -24.33 -25.55 -16.74
C ASN A 375 -23.38 -24.44 -17.24
N SER A 376 -23.91 -23.28 -17.61
CA SER A 376 -23.11 -22.18 -18.14
C SER A 376 -22.49 -21.34 -17.02
N TRP A 377 -21.37 -20.67 -17.33
CA TRP A 377 -20.75 -19.77 -16.36
C TRP A 377 -21.63 -18.53 -16.12
N GLU A 378 -22.37 -18.08 -17.14
CA GLU A 378 -23.31 -16.95 -17.05
C GLU A 378 -24.35 -17.22 -15.98
N ARG A 379 -24.94 -18.43 -15.98
CA ARG A 379 -25.91 -18.83 -14.95
C ARG A 379 -25.29 -18.79 -13.55
N ASN A 380 -24.09 -19.33 -13.39
CA ASN A 380 -23.38 -19.31 -12.11
C ASN A 380 -23.12 -17.87 -11.63
N VAL A 381 -22.74 -16.96 -12.54
CA VAL A 381 -22.55 -15.54 -12.21
C VAL A 381 -23.88 -14.89 -11.86
N VAL A 382 -24.95 -15.13 -12.62
CA VAL A 382 -26.31 -14.61 -12.35
C VAL A 382 -26.75 -14.97 -10.94
N GLU A 383 -26.58 -16.22 -10.50
CA GLU A 383 -26.89 -16.61 -9.13
C GLU A 383 -26.15 -15.74 -8.11
N LYS A 384 -24.84 -15.50 -8.33
CA LYS A 384 -24.03 -14.63 -7.49
C LYS A 384 -24.49 -13.17 -7.50
N CYS A 385 -25.03 -12.68 -8.61
CA CYS A 385 -25.54 -11.32 -8.72
C CYS A 385 -26.68 -11.00 -7.73
N TYR A 386 -27.40 -12.02 -7.27
CA TYR A 386 -28.48 -11.87 -6.29
C TYR A 386 -28.06 -12.23 -4.86
N THR A 387 -27.01 -13.04 -4.69
CA THR A 387 -26.61 -13.54 -3.35
C THR A 387 -25.35 -12.89 -2.78
N SER A 388 -24.53 -12.26 -3.63
CA SER A 388 -23.20 -11.76 -3.26
C SER A 388 -23.14 -10.24 -3.24
N LEU A 389 -22.04 -9.69 -2.71
CA LEU A 389 -21.76 -8.26 -2.76
C LEU A 389 -21.77 -7.78 -4.21
N GLY A 390 -22.52 -6.71 -4.50
CA GLY A 390 -22.58 -6.13 -5.83
C GLY A 390 -22.65 -4.61 -5.80
N VAL A 391 -22.03 -3.99 -6.80
CA VAL A 391 -22.17 -2.57 -7.09
C VAL A 391 -23.12 -2.42 -8.27
N THR A 392 -24.29 -1.85 -8.01
CA THR A 392 -25.29 -1.55 -9.04
C THR A 392 -24.82 -0.40 -9.92
N PRO A 393 -24.95 -0.50 -11.26
CA PRO A 393 -24.61 0.57 -12.18
C PRO A 393 -25.52 1.77 -11.97
N LYS A 394 -24.91 2.95 -11.96
CA LYS A 394 -25.62 4.22 -12.04
C LYS A 394 -24.75 5.23 -12.75
N LEU A 395 -25.28 5.91 -13.76
CA LEU A 395 -24.62 6.95 -14.54
C LEU A 395 -23.86 7.90 -13.62
N GLY A 396 -22.59 8.14 -13.96
CA GLY A 396 -21.72 9.06 -13.24
C GLY A 396 -21.14 8.52 -11.93
N THR A 397 -21.51 7.30 -11.52
CA THR A 397 -20.89 6.60 -10.39
C THR A 397 -19.80 5.65 -10.85
N ALA A 398 -18.93 5.23 -9.92
CA ALA A 398 -17.92 4.20 -10.16
C ALA A 398 -17.91 3.15 -9.04
N ALA A 399 -17.51 1.93 -9.37
CA ALA A 399 -17.01 0.97 -8.39
C ALA A 399 -15.50 1.17 -8.25
N LEU A 400 -15.02 1.45 -7.04
CA LEU A 400 -13.59 1.45 -6.69
C LEU A 400 -13.31 0.21 -5.86
N PHE A 401 -12.40 -0.63 -6.31
CA PHE A 401 -11.95 -1.80 -5.55
C PHE A 401 -10.46 -2.02 -5.70
N TYR A 402 -9.87 -2.68 -4.71
CA TYR A 402 -8.43 -2.86 -4.61
C TYR A 402 -8.04 -4.31 -4.85
N SER A 403 -7.06 -4.50 -5.72
CA SER A 403 -6.41 -5.77 -5.99
C SER A 403 -5.24 -6.05 -5.04
N ILE A 404 -4.77 -5.02 -4.32
CA ILE A 404 -3.69 -5.08 -3.35
C ILE A 404 -4.20 -4.51 -2.01
N THR A 405 -3.95 -5.23 -0.92
CA THR A 405 -4.29 -4.83 0.45
C THR A 405 -3.46 -3.61 0.91
N PRO A 406 -3.89 -2.88 1.96
CA PRO A 406 -3.16 -1.70 2.43
C PRO A 406 -1.70 -1.94 2.86
N ASP A 407 -1.36 -3.17 3.25
CA ASP A 407 0.00 -3.60 3.61
C ASP A 407 0.83 -4.11 2.40
N GLY A 408 0.28 -4.08 1.19
CA GLY A 408 1.02 -4.37 -0.05
C GLY A 408 0.97 -5.83 -0.53
N LYS A 409 0.05 -6.64 -0.01
CA LYS A 409 -0.18 -8.02 -0.47
C LYS A 409 -1.25 -8.03 -1.56
N VAL A 410 -1.12 -8.90 -2.57
CA VAL A 410 -2.25 -9.19 -3.48
C VAL A 410 -3.45 -9.68 -2.66
N ASP A 411 -4.64 -9.19 -2.97
CA ASP A 411 -5.91 -9.58 -2.34
C ASP A 411 -6.70 -10.55 -3.25
N PRO A 412 -6.64 -11.88 -3.00
CA PRO A 412 -7.39 -12.85 -3.79
C PRO A 412 -8.90 -12.74 -3.59
N THR A 413 -9.38 -12.03 -2.57
CA THR A 413 -10.82 -11.86 -2.36
C THR A 413 -11.44 -10.84 -3.32
N SER A 414 -10.60 -10.08 -4.06
CA SER A 414 -11.01 -9.07 -5.05
C SER A 414 -11.51 -9.64 -6.37
N HIS A 415 -11.60 -10.97 -6.49
CA HIS A 415 -12.22 -11.62 -7.64
C HIS A 415 -13.65 -11.10 -7.84
N HIS A 416 -13.91 -10.66 -9.06
CA HIS A 416 -15.17 -10.03 -9.41
C HIS A 416 -15.63 -10.48 -10.80
N ALA A 417 -16.88 -10.21 -11.10
CA ALA A 417 -17.53 -10.56 -12.35
C ALA A 417 -18.44 -9.41 -12.80
N ALA A 418 -18.71 -9.35 -14.10
CA ALA A 418 -19.81 -8.53 -14.62
C ALA A 418 -21.04 -9.42 -14.75
N CYS A 419 -22.06 -9.11 -13.95
CA CYS A 419 -23.36 -9.75 -14.05
C CYS A 419 -23.90 -9.64 -15.47
N PRO A 420 -24.44 -10.73 -16.03
CA PRO A 420 -25.14 -10.65 -17.30
C PRO A 420 -26.19 -9.55 -17.31
N LEU A 421 -26.25 -8.81 -18.41
CA LEU A 421 -27.29 -7.82 -18.62
C LEU A 421 -28.60 -8.54 -18.93
N ILE A 422 -29.69 -8.16 -18.26
CA ILE A 422 -31.01 -8.78 -18.50
C ILE A 422 -31.79 -7.97 -19.53
N LYS A 423 -31.77 -6.63 -19.40
CA LYS A 423 -32.51 -5.73 -20.27
C LYS A 423 -31.78 -4.40 -20.49
N GLY A 424 -31.98 -3.82 -21.68
CA GLY A 424 -31.38 -2.56 -22.10
C GLY A 424 -29.97 -2.76 -22.62
N GLN A 425 -29.10 -1.77 -22.37
CA GLN A 425 -27.68 -1.79 -22.74
C GLN A 425 -26.86 -1.25 -21.57
N LYS A 426 -25.66 -1.78 -21.34
CA LYS A 426 -24.72 -1.25 -20.34
C LYS A 426 -23.43 -0.79 -21.00
N TRP A 427 -23.04 0.43 -20.69
CA TRP A 427 -21.74 1.00 -20.97
C TRP A 427 -20.97 1.24 -19.67
N GLY A 428 -19.69 0.90 -19.68
CA GLY A 428 -18.78 1.20 -18.59
C GLY A 428 -17.37 1.47 -19.08
N ALA A 429 -16.50 1.91 -18.18
CA ALA A 429 -15.09 2.10 -18.48
C ALA A 429 -14.20 1.55 -17.35
N ASN A 430 -13.24 0.69 -17.69
CA ASN A 430 -12.18 0.28 -16.78
C ASN A 430 -11.05 1.30 -16.82
N ILE A 431 -10.65 1.78 -15.64
CA ILE A 431 -9.39 2.49 -15.43
C ILE A 431 -8.60 1.69 -14.40
N TRP A 432 -7.61 0.94 -14.90
CA TRP A 432 -6.70 0.17 -14.05
C TRP A 432 -5.51 1.02 -13.66
N ILE A 433 -5.30 1.17 -12.35
CA ILE A 433 -4.21 1.95 -11.77
C ILE A 433 -3.22 0.97 -11.16
N TRP A 434 -1.96 1.09 -11.54
CA TRP A 434 -0.86 0.27 -11.06
C TRP A 434 -0.18 0.93 -9.87
N ASN A 435 0.34 0.13 -8.94
CA ASN A 435 1.10 0.65 -7.79
C ASN A 435 2.43 1.29 -8.24
N ARG A 436 2.98 0.87 -9.38
CA ARG A 436 4.24 1.37 -9.96
C ARG A 436 4.16 1.29 -11.48
N GLN A 437 5.14 1.88 -12.17
CA GLN A 437 5.19 1.81 -13.63
C GLN A 437 5.29 0.33 -14.10
N ARG A 438 4.49 -0.03 -15.11
CA ARG A 438 4.47 -1.35 -15.75
C ARG A 438 5.79 -1.61 -16.46
N TYR A 439 5.95 -1.01 -17.63
CA TYR A 439 7.17 -1.03 -18.40
C TYR A 439 8.12 -0.03 -17.79
N GLY A 440 8.72 -0.41 -16.66
CA GLY A 440 9.92 0.24 -16.18
C GLY A 440 11.00 0.07 -17.26
N ASP A 441 11.02 0.97 -18.24
CA ASP A 441 12.31 1.54 -18.55
C ASP A 441 12.72 2.26 -17.28
N ILE A 442 13.52 1.57 -16.48
CA ILE A 442 14.06 2.09 -15.23
C ILE A 442 15.03 3.27 -15.52
N ARG A 443 15.17 3.64 -16.80
CA ARG A 443 15.84 4.85 -17.32
C ARG A 443 15.15 6.19 -17.04
N THR A 444 14.06 6.24 -16.27
CA THR A 444 13.34 7.52 -16.02
C THR A 444 13.54 8.11 -14.64
N GLY A 445 14.36 7.52 -13.77
CA GLY A 445 14.87 8.27 -12.62
C GLY A 445 15.82 9.40 -13.07
N ILE A 446 16.13 10.35 -12.19
CA ILE A 446 17.25 11.26 -12.45
C ILE A 446 18.52 10.40 -12.60
N PRO A 447 19.30 10.50 -13.71
CA PRO A 447 20.48 9.68 -13.92
C PRO A 447 21.48 9.81 -12.76
N ARG A 448 21.93 8.68 -12.22
CA ARG A 448 22.91 8.59 -11.14
C ARG A 448 24.13 7.80 -11.57
N THR A 449 25.25 8.08 -10.92
CA THR A 449 26.45 7.25 -11.05
C THR A 449 26.67 6.46 -9.78
N VAL A 450 26.77 5.14 -9.90
CA VAL A 450 27.12 4.26 -8.78
C VAL A 450 28.51 3.69 -9.02
N SER A 451 29.42 3.91 -8.07
CA SER A 451 30.71 3.23 -8.00
C SER A 451 30.58 2.02 -7.09
N MET A 452 30.64 0.81 -7.68
CA MET A 452 30.50 -0.44 -6.94
C MET A 452 31.90 -1.01 -6.68
N LYS A 453 32.31 -1.14 -5.42
CA LYS A 453 33.63 -1.65 -5.03
C LYS A 453 33.51 -3.01 -4.35
N ASN A 454 34.24 -4.00 -4.83
CA ASN A 454 34.30 -5.32 -4.20
C ASN A 454 35.44 -5.38 -3.15
N GLU A 455 35.09 -5.46 -1.87
CA GLU A 455 36.03 -5.70 -0.76
C GLU A 455 35.98 -7.15 -0.24
N CYS A 456 35.30 -8.05 -0.95
CA CYS A 456 35.32 -9.48 -0.67
C CYS A 456 36.61 -10.13 -1.22
N GLU A 457 36.97 -11.29 -0.70
CA GLU A 457 38.11 -12.09 -1.17
C GLU A 457 37.80 -12.86 -2.47
N GLU A 458 36.54 -12.88 -2.89
CA GLU A 458 36.04 -13.60 -4.07
C GLU A 458 35.33 -12.68 -5.07
N THR A 459 35.23 -13.11 -6.32
CA THR A 459 34.50 -12.39 -7.37
C THR A 459 33.03 -12.28 -7.01
N VAL A 460 32.50 -11.07 -7.03
CA VAL A 460 31.08 -10.79 -6.77
C VAL A 460 30.34 -10.62 -8.09
N TYR A 461 29.22 -11.32 -8.23
CA TYR A 461 28.32 -11.16 -9.36
C TYR A 461 27.23 -10.15 -9.02
N ILE A 462 27.04 -9.18 -9.90
CA ILE A 462 26.05 -8.11 -9.74
C ILE A 462 24.83 -8.45 -10.60
N SER A 463 23.66 -8.37 -9.98
CA SER A 463 22.40 -8.36 -10.68
C SER A 463 21.60 -7.13 -10.34
N TRP A 464 20.88 -6.63 -11.33
CA TRP A 464 19.91 -5.57 -11.19
C TRP A 464 18.53 -6.18 -11.37
N GLU A 465 17.70 -6.11 -10.33
CA GLU A 465 16.35 -6.70 -10.33
C GLU A 465 16.30 -8.15 -10.82
N GLY A 466 17.38 -8.91 -10.61
CA GLY A 466 17.51 -10.30 -11.06
C GLY A 466 18.14 -10.51 -12.44
N LYS A 467 18.34 -9.44 -13.23
CA LYS A 467 19.06 -9.50 -14.51
C LYS A 467 20.58 -9.36 -14.29
N PRO A 468 21.43 -10.20 -14.91
CA PRO A 468 22.89 -10.09 -14.78
C PRO A 468 23.39 -8.74 -15.29
N SER A 469 24.17 -8.03 -14.49
CA SER A 469 24.71 -6.70 -14.84
C SER A 469 26.24 -6.65 -14.88
N GLY A 470 26.91 -7.74 -14.48
CA GLY A 470 28.35 -7.88 -14.55
C GLY A 470 28.92 -8.62 -13.35
N SER A 471 30.24 -8.65 -13.25
CA SER A 471 30.98 -9.21 -12.11
C SER A 471 32.16 -8.31 -11.77
N ILE A 472 32.50 -8.23 -10.49
CA ILE A 472 33.58 -7.40 -9.97
C ILE A 472 34.59 -8.32 -9.27
N ALA A 473 35.83 -8.35 -9.74
CA ALA A 473 36.90 -9.16 -9.12
C ALA A 473 37.28 -8.62 -7.73
N PRO A 474 37.92 -9.43 -6.87
CA PRO A 474 38.38 -8.98 -5.55
C PRO A 474 39.24 -7.71 -5.62
N GLY A 475 38.88 -6.68 -4.86
CA GLY A 475 39.60 -5.41 -4.81
C GLY A 475 39.26 -4.42 -5.94
N ASP A 476 38.57 -4.84 -6.99
CA ASP A 476 38.22 -3.99 -8.13
C ASP A 476 36.98 -3.14 -7.88
N SER A 477 36.76 -2.17 -8.76
CA SER A 477 35.56 -1.32 -8.77
C SER A 477 34.97 -1.21 -10.17
N MET A 478 33.64 -1.17 -10.25
CA MET A 478 32.89 -1.00 -11.48
C MET A 478 32.00 0.24 -11.37
N PRO A 479 32.26 1.30 -12.17
CA PRO A 479 31.33 2.41 -12.29
C PRO A 479 30.15 2.01 -13.18
N MET A 480 28.94 2.38 -12.78
CA MET A 480 27.75 2.12 -13.55
C MET A 480 26.82 3.32 -13.57
N ASN A 481 26.37 3.67 -14.78
CA ASN A 481 25.29 4.64 -14.96
C ASN A 481 23.98 3.93 -14.62
N SER A 482 23.21 4.55 -13.73
CA SER A 482 21.98 4.02 -13.17
C SER A 482 21.00 5.17 -12.94
N PHE A 483 19.92 4.92 -12.21
CA PHE A 483 18.86 5.88 -11.94
C PHE A 483 18.44 5.68 -10.48
N GLU A 484 17.86 6.71 -9.87
CA GLU A 484 17.32 6.58 -8.51
C GLU A 484 16.35 5.41 -8.40
N HIS A 485 16.33 4.79 -7.21
CA HIS A 485 15.55 3.59 -6.86
C HIS A 485 15.97 2.27 -7.53
N HIS A 486 16.96 2.26 -8.42
CA HIS A 486 17.56 1.00 -8.91
C HIS A 486 18.04 0.13 -7.75
N ARG A 487 17.66 -1.15 -7.74
CA ARG A 487 18.15 -2.12 -6.75
C ARG A 487 19.15 -3.09 -7.35
N PHE A 488 20.39 -3.00 -6.88
CA PHE A 488 21.47 -3.94 -7.15
C PHE A 488 21.57 -4.99 -6.06
N ARG A 489 22.00 -6.19 -6.46
CA ARG A 489 22.21 -7.34 -5.59
C ARG A 489 23.56 -7.99 -5.89
N ALA A 490 24.24 -8.43 -4.84
CA ALA A 490 25.51 -9.12 -4.88
C ALA A 490 25.35 -10.57 -4.39
N ALA A 491 25.96 -11.50 -5.13
CA ALA A 491 25.99 -12.92 -4.79
C ALA A 491 27.39 -13.51 -5.05
N PHE A 492 27.72 -14.56 -4.29
CA PHE A 492 28.86 -15.44 -4.59
C PHE A 492 28.39 -16.54 -5.53
N GLY A 493 29.15 -16.80 -6.59
CA GLY A 493 28.73 -17.66 -7.70
C GLY A 493 27.77 -16.94 -8.67
N HIS A 494 27.60 -17.52 -9.87
CA HIS A 494 26.73 -16.98 -10.93
C HIS A 494 25.31 -16.64 -10.41
N HIS A 495 24.54 -15.83 -11.14
CA HIS A 495 23.23 -15.20 -10.82
C HIS A 495 22.10 -16.03 -10.13
N LYS A 496 22.35 -17.28 -9.75
CA LYS A 496 21.51 -18.16 -8.92
C LYS A 496 22.09 -18.42 -7.49
N GLY A 497 23.24 -17.84 -7.13
CA GLY A 497 23.90 -18.06 -5.83
C GLY A 497 23.23 -17.35 -4.64
N ASP A 498 23.70 -17.68 -3.43
CA ASP A 498 23.22 -17.11 -2.17
C ASP A 498 23.52 -15.61 -2.09
N ARG A 499 22.44 -14.83 -1.97
CA ARG A 499 22.47 -13.37 -1.92
C ARG A 499 22.97 -12.92 -0.56
N PHE A 500 23.90 -11.96 -0.53
CA PHE A 500 24.48 -11.52 0.74
C PHE A 500 24.54 -10.00 0.92
N ALA A 501 24.34 -9.21 -0.15
CA ALA A 501 24.28 -7.76 -0.04
C ALA A 501 23.38 -7.14 -1.12
N ASP A 502 22.67 -6.08 -0.74
CA ASP A 502 21.81 -5.30 -1.59
C ASP A 502 22.20 -3.82 -1.54
N PHE A 503 21.89 -3.08 -2.60
CA PHE A 503 22.03 -1.64 -2.65
C PHE A 503 20.92 -1.00 -3.47
N THR A 504 20.26 0.01 -2.90
CA THR A 504 19.25 0.81 -3.60
C THR A 504 19.83 2.19 -3.86
N VAL A 505 19.83 2.61 -5.13
CA VAL A 505 20.29 3.95 -5.53
C VAL A 505 19.36 5.00 -4.93
N GLN A 506 19.95 5.94 -4.20
CA GLN A 506 19.22 7.02 -3.53
C GLN A 506 18.99 8.21 -4.48
N GLY A 507 18.02 9.07 -4.14
CA GLY A 507 17.75 10.31 -4.89
C GLY A 507 18.82 11.40 -4.70
N GLN A 508 19.72 11.28 -3.73
CA GLN A 508 20.91 12.12 -3.56
C GLN A 508 21.96 11.32 -2.75
N PRO A 509 23.27 11.57 -2.91
CA PRO A 509 23.92 12.46 -3.90
C PRO A 509 23.97 11.86 -5.32
N ASP A 510 24.34 12.67 -6.33
CA ASP A 510 24.45 12.25 -7.75
C ASP A 510 25.45 11.11 -7.98
N HIS A 511 26.54 11.09 -7.21
CA HIS A 511 27.54 10.03 -7.22
C HIS A 511 27.51 9.26 -5.91
N GLN A 512 27.16 7.98 -5.99
CA GLN A 512 27.05 7.10 -4.84
C GLN A 512 28.09 6.01 -4.91
N THR A 513 28.57 5.56 -3.75
CA THR A 513 29.50 4.44 -3.65
C THR A 513 28.84 3.30 -2.89
N TRP A 514 28.77 2.13 -3.52
CA TRP A 514 28.41 0.90 -2.84
C TRP A 514 29.67 0.07 -2.59
N THR A 515 30.05 -0.07 -1.32
CA THR A 515 31.14 -0.95 -0.92
C THR A 515 30.57 -2.31 -0.52
N ILE A 516 30.82 -3.31 -1.36
CA ILE A 516 30.37 -4.69 -1.17
C ILE A 516 31.38 -5.37 -0.27
N LYS A 517 31.01 -5.51 1.00
CA LYS A 517 31.83 -6.16 2.02
C LYS A 517 31.43 -7.62 2.16
N PRO A 518 32.36 -8.50 2.56
CA PRO A 518 32.00 -9.87 2.89
C PRO A 518 30.90 -9.84 3.94
N PRO A 519 29.93 -10.78 3.87
CA PRO A 519 28.90 -10.90 4.89
C PRO A 519 29.60 -10.97 6.25
N ARG A 520 29.19 -10.11 7.20
CA ARG A 520 29.78 -10.10 8.54
C ARG A 520 29.72 -11.53 9.07
N ARG A 521 30.89 -12.16 9.32
CA ARG A 521 30.95 -13.30 10.24
C ARG A 521 30.34 -12.80 11.55
N ARG A 522 29.11 -13.23 11.85
CA ARG A 522 28.47 -12.90 13.13
C ARG A 522 29.38 -13.37 14.24
N ASN A 523 29.53 -12.55 15.28
CA ASN A 523 30.42 -12.83 16.40
C ASN A 523 30.02 -14.16 17.05
N VAL A 524 30.88 -15.17 16.92
CA VAL A 524 30.70 -16.50 17.52
C VAL A 524 30.45 -16.39 19.04
N ALA A 525 31.00 -15.37 19.70
CA ALA A 525 30.77 -15.12 21.13
C ALA A 525 29.34 -14.65 21.49
N LEU A 526 28.67 -13.94 20.57
CA LEU A 526 27.27 -13.50 20.75
C LEU A 526 26.31 -14.66 20.44
N GLU A 527 26.63 -15.48 19.45
CA GLU A 527 25.93 -16.73 19.20
C GLU A 527 26.09 -17.72 20.35
N GLN A 528 27.26 -17.81 20.98
CA GLN A 528 27.47 -18.68 22.13
C GLN A 528 26.68 -18.20 23.35
N ALA A 529 26.57 -16.88 23.57
CA ALA A 529 25.74 -16.31 24.63
C ALA A 529 24.24 -16.47 24.37
N GLU A 530 23.77 -16.23 23.15
CA GLU A 530 22.37 -16.41 22.73
C GLU A 530 21.99 -17.91 22.66
N LEU A 531 22.93 -18.78 22.29
CA LEU A 531 22.76 -20.24 22.29
C LEU A 531 22.76 -20.76 23.72
N GLU A 532 23.62 -20.26 24.62
CA GLU A 532 23.55 -20.58 26.04
C GLU A 532 22.23 -20.09 26.68
N GLU A 533 21.70 -18.95 26.25
CA GLU A 533 20.40 -18.45 26.69
C GLU A 533 19.23 -19.26 26.11
N LYS A 534 19.30 -19.66 24.83
CA LYS A 534 18.35 -20.59 24.21
C LYS A 534 18.43 -21.99 24.82
N ILE A 535 19.62 -22.46 25.20
CA ILE A 535 19.84 -23.71 25.93
C ILE A 535 19.24 -23.59 27.33
N ARG A 536 19.49 -22.50 28.08
CA ARG A 536 18.83 -22.25 29.38
C ARG A 536 17.31 -22.24 29.26
N ASN A 537 16.76 -21.61 28.21
CA ASN A 537 15.32 -21.56 27.98
C ASN A 537 14.74 -22.90 27.50
N ALA A 538 15.47 -23.67 26.69
CA ALA A 538 15.06 -25.02 26.26
C ALA A 538 15.13 -26.04 27.41
N THR A 539 16.10 -25.90 28.32
CA THR A 539 16.20 -26.72 29.54
C THR A 539 15.06 -26.41 30.54
N SER A 540 14.37 -25.28 30.38
CA SER A 540 13.18 -24.92 31.19
C SER A 540 11.87 -25.51 30.67
N MET A 541 11.87 -26.16 29.49
CA MET A 541 10.73 -26.90 28.95
C MET A 541 10.78 -28.39 29.31
N GLU A 542 11.02 -28.72 30.57
CA GLU A 542 10.63 -30.03 31.09
C GLU A 542 9.09 -30.09 31.12
N GLY A 543 8.51 -30.95 30.26
CA GLY A 543 7.20 -31.52 30.53
C GLY A 543 6.10 -31.29 29.49
N LYS A 544 6.29 -31.73 28.24
CA LYS A 544 5.12 -31.99 27.37
C LYS A 544 5.01 -33.36 26.71
N ASP A 545 6.06 -34.19 26.69
CA ASP A 545 5.92 -35.62 26.34
C ASP A 545 7.02 -36.46 27.01
N PRO A 546 6.70 -37.42 27.92
CA PRO A 546 7.70 -38.26 28.58
C PRO A 546 8.44 -39.23 27.64
N ASN A 547 8.00 -39.38 26.39
CA ASN A 547 8.65 -40.24 25.39
C ASN A 547 9.68 -39.52 24.51
N THR A 548 9.72 -38.19 24.55
CA THR A 548 10.72 -37.42 23.77
C THR A 548 12.12 -37.66 24.33
N ARG A 549 13.08 -37.81 23.42
CA ARG A 549 14.51 -37.97 23.68
C ARG A 549 15.27 -36.91 22.92
N PHE A 550 16.37 -36.45 23.49
CA PHE A 550 17.22 -35.40 22.93
C PHE A 550 18.59 -35.97 22.60
N VAL A 551 19.04 -35.79 21.36
CA VAL A 551 20.39 -36.18 20.94
C VAL A 551 21.18 -34.93 20.60
N HIS A 552 22.26 -34.70 21.33
CA HIS A 552 23.24 -33.66 21.03
C HIS A 552 24.24 -34.20 20.02
N VAL A 553 24.17 -33.73 18.77
CA VAL A 553 25.09 -34.11 17.70
C VAL A 553 26.21 -33.08 17.60
N SER A 554 27.45 -33.51 17.80
CA SER A 554 28.63 -32.65 17.72
C SER A 554 29.48 -33.03 16.52
N ASN A 555 29.67 -32.10 15.58
CA ASN A 555 30.53 -32.34 14.43
C ASN A 555 31.96 -31.86 14.70
N HIS A 556 32.89 -32.80 14.77
CA HIS A 556 34.33 -32.58 14.91
C HIS A 556 35.10 -32.85 13.61
N GLU A 557 34.40 -33.19 12.52
CA GLU A 557 34.99 -33.24 11.19
C GLU A 557 35.31 -31.81 10.70
N ASP A 558 36.26 -31.71 9.77
CA ASP A 558 36.64 -30.46 9.11
C ASP A 558 35.70 -30.09 7.94
N THR A 559 34.68 -30.91 7.68
CA THR A 559 33.66 -30.70 6.64
C THR A 559 32.23 -30.74 7.19
N VAL A 560 31.27 -30.21 6.43
CA VAL A 560 29.84 -30.23 6.80
C VAL A 560 29.34 -31.66 6.78
N VAL A 561 28.71 -32.10 7.87
CA VAL A 561 28.13 -33.43 7.98
C VAL A 561 26.62 -33.35 7.87
N CYS A 562 26.05 -34.13 6.95
CA CYS A 562 24.61 -34.31 6.84
C CYS A 562 24.15 -35.41 7.81
N VAL A 563 23.12 -35.11 8.61
CA VAL A 563 22.41 -36.12 9.42
C VAL A 563 21.08 -36.46 8.76
N SER A 564 20.87 -37.76 8.53
CA SER A 564 19.69 -38.30 7.88
C SER A 564 18.96 -39.33 8.75
N TRP A 565 17.68 -39.51 8.47
CA TRP A 565 16.82 -40.57 9.03
C TRP A 565 16.09 -41.25 7.88
N ASP A 566 16.16 -42.57 7.85
CA ASP A 566 15.55 -43.40 6.78
C ASP A 566 15.94 -42.93 5.36
N GLY A 567 17.19 -42.52 5.19
CA GLY A 567 17.74 -42.03 3.91
C GLY A 567 17.37 -40.58 3.57
N HIS A 568 16.56 -39.89 4.38
CA HIS A 568 16.19 -38.49 4.16
C HIS A 568 17.00 -37.53 5.04
N LYS A 569 17.56 -36.48 4.42
CA LYS A 569 18.25 -35.38 5.10
C LYS A 569 17.33 -34.68 6.09
N ILE A 570 17.74 -34.61 7.35
CA ILE A 570 17.02 -33.82 8.37
C ILE A 570 17.76 -32.51 8.63
N MET A 571 19.09 -32.56 8.71
CA MET A 571 19.89 -31.38 9.03
C MET A 571 21.33 -31.50 8.57
N GLU A 572 22.02 -30.37 8.58
CA GLU A 572 23.47 -30.27 8.41
C GLU A 572 24.10 -29.70 9.66
N VAL A 573 25.23 -30.27 10.05
CA VAL A 573 26.04 -29.81 11.17
C VAL A 573 27.38 -29.34 10.62
N LEU A 574 27.67 -28.04 10.74
CA LEU A 574 28.90 -27.43 10.26
C LEU A 574 30.13 -27.93 11.07
N PRO A 575 31.35 -27.88 10.51
CA PRO A 575 32.59 -28.22 11.23
C PRO A 575 32.69 -27.49 12.58
N GLY A 576 33.00 -28.22 13.64
CA GLY A 576 33.14 -27.69 15.00
C GLY A 576 31.84 -27.24 15.68
N HIS A 577 30.67 -27.44 15.06
CA HIS A 577 29.38 -27.03 15.60
C HIS A 577 28.62 -28.20 16.25
N GLN A 578 27.66 -27.85 17.11
CA GLN A 578 26.75 -28.80 17.74
C GLN A 578 25.30 -28.48 17.36
N ALA A 579 24.47 -29.51 17.31
CA ALA A 579 23.05 -29.37 17.08
C ALA A 579 22.24 -30.34 17.95
N ILE A 580 20.95 -30.07 18.15
CA ILE A 580 20.08 -30.90 18.97
C ILE A 580 18.98 -31.49 18.10
N LEU A 581 18.84 -32.81 18.16
CA LEU A 581 17.77 -33.56 17.56
C LEU A 581 16.76 -33.98 18.62
N ASN A 582 15.47 -33.71 18.35
CA ASN A 582 14.36 -34.19 19.17
C ASN A 582 13.74 -35.40 18.47
N SER A 583 13.64 -36.53 19.16
CA SER A 583 13.09 -37.75 18.59
C SER A 583 12.56 -38.69 19.68
N PHE A 584 12.35 -39.97 19.37
CA PHE A 584 11.78 -40.97 20.27
C PHE A 584 12.65 -42.23 20.29
N LYS A 585 12.44 -43.08 21.30
CA LYS A 585 13.17 -44.35 21.47
C LYS A 585 13.15 -45.19 20.18
N GLY A 586 14.32 -45.71 19.79
CA GLY A 586 14.44 -46.67 18.69
C GLY A 586 14.67 -46.06 17.31
N HIS A 587 14.61 -44.72 17.16
CA HIS A 587 15.05 -44.06 15.95
C HIS A 587 16.56 -44.21 15.77
N ALA A 588 16.98 -44.48 14.53
CA ALA A 588 18.37 -44.59 14.13
C ALA A 588 18.70 -43.52 13.07
N PHE A 589 19.78 -42.80 13.30
CA PHE A 589 20.24 -41.73 12.42
C PHE A 589 21.55 -42.14 11.77
N ALA A 590 21.81 -41.59 10.58
CA ALA A 590 23.03 -41.80 9.84
C ALA A 590 23.70 -40.47 9.52
N ALA A 591 25.03 -40.46 9.52
CA ALA A 591 25.84 -39.30 9.17
C ALA A 591 26.64 -39.60 7.90
N SER A 592 26.64 -38.66 6.96
CA SER A 592 27.29 -38.76 5.66
C SER A 592 27.94 -37.44 5.24
N TYR A 593 28.99 -37.52 4.45
CA TYR A 593 29.62 -36.35 3.82
C TYR A 593 28.84 -35.95 2.56
N ASN A 594 28.76 -34.65 2.25
CA ASN A 594 28.25 -34.05 1.01
C ASN A 594 26.85 -34.52 0.53
N ASP A 595 25.84 -33.64 0.59
CA ASP A 595 24.48 -33.81 0.02
C ASP A 595 23.72 -35.12 0.35
N CYS A 596 24.18 -35.85 1.36
CA CYS A 596 23.53 -37.05 1.88
C CYS A 596 23.49 -38.23 0.88
N ASP A 597 24.49 -38.31 0.00
CA ASP A 597 24.66 -39.48 -0.86
C ASP A 597 24.90 -40.75 -0.02
N ASN A 598 24.42 -41.88 -0.54
CA ASN A 598 24.10 -43.17 0.12
C ASN A 598 25.23 -43.90 0.92
N GLN A 599 26.33 -43.26 1.26
CA GLN A 599 27.41 -43.85 2.05
C GLN A 599 27.56 -43.13 3.39
N SER A 600 26.81 -43.60 4.39
CA SER A 600 26.96 -43.14 5.78
C SER A 600 28.26 -43.63 6.39
N PHE A 601 29.00 -42.74 7.06
CA PHE A 601 30.24 -43.08 7.77
C PHE A 601 30.02 -43.33 9.26
N ALA A 602 28.89 -42.89 9.84
CA ALA A 602 28.53 -43.16 11.22
C ALA A 602 27.01 -43.34 11.36
N SER A 603 26.59 -44.07 12.40
CA SER A 603 25.16 -44.21 12.75
C SER A 603 24.97 -44.13 14.26
N PHE A 604 23.78 -43.68 14.68
CA PHE A 604 23.44 -43.51 16.08
C PHE A 604 22.01 -43.94 16.36
N GLN A 605 21.83 -44.84 17.32
CA GLN A 605 20.52 -45.34 17.72
C GLN A 605 20.13 -44.83 19.10
N ILE A 606 18.96 -44.21 19.19
CA ILE A 606 18.46 -43.63 20.44
C ILE A 606 18.09 -44.74 21.42
N SER A 607 18.81 -44.79 22.54
CA SER A 607 18.53 -45.69 23.66
C SER A 607 17.41 -45.15 24.57
N ASN A 608 16.92 -45.99 25.48
CA ASN A 608 15.78 -45.64 26.35
C ASN A 608 16.15 -44.65 27.46
N GLU A 609 17.37 -44.77 27.99
CA GLU A 609 17.94 -43.95 29.05
C GLU A 609 19.45 -43.79 28.80
N PRO A 610 20.04 -42.60 29.03
CA PRO A 610 19.41 -41.37 29.54
C PRO A 610 18.51 -40.64 28.52
N ILE A 611 17.62 -39.76 29.01
CA ILE A 611 16.72 -38.92 28.16
C ILE A 611 17.49 -38.00 27.21
N GLN A 612 18.64 -37.49 27.67
CA GLN A 612 19.60 -36.74 26.87
C GLN A 612 20.80 -37.61 26.54
N GLN A 613 21.09 -37.76 25.25
CA GLN A 613 22.22 -38.54 24.73
C GLN A 613 23.09 -37.66 23.85
N SER A 614 24.35 -38.06 23.64
CA SER A 614 25.30 -37.32 22.83
C SER A 614 25.88 -38.21 21.75
N TRP A 615 25.98 -37.68 20.54
CA TRP A 615 26.60 -38.31 19.40
C TRP A 615 27.71 -37.40 18.87
N VAL A 616 28.95 -37.88 18.91
CA VAL A 616 30.12 -37.12 18.45
C VAL A 616 30.60 -37.70 17.12
N LEU A 617 30.67 -36.85 16.10
CA LEU A 617 31.05 -37.20 14.73
C LEU A 617 32.48 -36.73 14.49
N GLY A 618 33.42 -37.67 14.29
CA GLY A 618 34.84 -37.36 14.12
C GLY A 618 35.65 -38.60 13.69
N TYR A 619 36.91 -38.38 13.27
CA TYR A 619 37.82 -39.44 12.82
C TYR A 619 37.95 -40.58 13.84
N GLY A 620 37.33 -41.72 13.53
CA GLY A 620 37.33 -42.94 14.35
C GLY A 620 36.12 -43.09 15.25
N SER A 621 34.91 -42.92 14.70
CA SER A 621 33.62 -43.08 15.40
C SER A 621 33.32 -44.53 15.82
N GLU A 622 34.07 -45.04 16.79
CA GLU A 622 33.58 -46.00 17.78
C GLU A 622 33.66 -45.34 19.17
N LEU A 623 32.59 -44.66 19.57
CA LEU A 623 31.97 -44.65 20.91
C LEU A 623 30.82 -43.67 20.99
#